data_AF-A0A1B7XSY7-F1
#
_entry.id   AF-A0A1B7XSY7-F1
#
_cell.length_a   1.000
_cell.length_b   1.000
_cell.length_c   1.000
_cell.angle_alpha   90.00
_cell.angle_beta   90.00
_cell.angle_gamma   90.00
#
_symmetry.space_group_name_H-M   'P 1'
#
loop_
_entity.id
_entity.type
_entity.pdbx_description
1 polymer ?
#
loop_
_entity_poly.entity_id
_entity_poly.type
_entity_poly.pdbx_seq_one_letter_code
_entity_poly.pdbx_strand_id
1 'polypeptide(L)'
;MKIIEVIILVLPVMAAPAEPVHTPNPHIEPMWPKCIKFYQAVPSDTCQTLADKNQIDLAELISLNRGVGGLSGCYRGNVMAGYWYCVKPDGWK
;
A
#
# COMPACT_ATOMS: atom_id res chain seq x y z
N MET A 1 56.79 3.86 -0.78
CA MET A 1 55.43 3.35 -1.05
C MET A 1 54.45 4.36 -0.46
N LYS A 2 53.99 5.33 -1.26
CA LYS A 2 53.02 6.34 -0.82
C LYS A 2 51.66 5.66 -0.81
N ILE A 3 51.11 5.46 0.38
CA ILE A 3 49.77 4.93 0.60
C ILE A 3 48.82 6.05 0.15
N ILE A 4 48.24 5.90 -1.04
CA ILE A 4 47.20 6.81 -1.53
C ILE A 4 45.96 6.42 -0.73
N GLU A 5 45.66 7.17 0.33
CA GLU A 5 44.37 7.07 1.00
C GLU A 5 43.30 7.52 0.00
N VAL A 6 42.59 6.56 -0.55
CA VAL A 6 41.39 6.81 -1.34
C VAL A 6 40.32 7.26 -0.35
N ILE A 7 40.32 8.57 -0.04
CA ILE A 7 39.24 9.22 0.69
C ILE A 7 38.04 9.24 -0.26
N ILE A 8 37.23 8.18 -0.19
CA ILE A 8 35.92 8.13 -0.84
C ILE A 8 35.04 9.15 -0.14
N LEU A 9 34.97 10.36 -0.70
CA LEU A 9 33.98 11.37 -0.33
C LEU A 9 32.58 10.84 -0.68
N VAL A 10 31.97 10.10 0.25
CA VAL A 10 30.53 9.79 0.19
C VAL A 10 29.77 11.09 0.44
N LEU A 11 29.47 11.82 -0.64
CA LEU A 11 28.54 12.94 -0.58
C LEU A 11 27.17 12.39 -0.17
N PRO A 12 26.47 13.01 0.79
CA PRO A 12 25.10 12.62 1.08
C PRO A 12 24.26 12.92 -0.17
N VAL A 13 23.75 11.86 -0.80
CA VAL A 13 22.72 11.99 -1.82
C VAL A 13 21.47 12.48 -1.10
N MET A 14 21.20 13.78 -1.16
CA MET A 14 19.93 14.34 -0.71
C MET A 14 18.85 13.78 -1.62
N ALA A 15 18.07 12.82 -1.12
CA ALA A 15 16.91 12.32 -1.83
C ALA A 15 15.97 13.50 -2.09
N ALA A 16 15.54 13.66 -3.35
CA ALA A 16 14.49 14.62 -3.67
C ALA A 16 13.24 14.33 -2.81
N PRO A 17 12.45 15.36 -2.45
CA PRO A 17 11.17 15.14 -1.79
C PRO A 17 10.35 14.13 -2.61
N ALA A 18 9.76 13.13 -1.96
CA ALA A 18 8.85 12.22 -2.63
C ALA A 18 7.65 13.03 -3.16
N GLU A 19 7.24 12.77 -4.41
CA GLU A 19 6.03 13.38 -4.95
C GLU A 19 4.79 12.96 -4.14
N PRO A 20 3.75 13.82 -4.06
CA PRO A 20 2.50 13.45 -3.39
C PRO A 20 1.90 12.18 -3.98
N VAL A 21 1.54 11.21 -3.14
CA VAL A 21 0.83 10.01 -3.59
C VAL A 21 -0.63 10.37 -3.82
N HIS A 22 -1.10 10.19 -5.05
CA HIS A 22 -2.50 10.37 -5.42
C HIS A 22 -3.30 9.08 -5.22
N THR A 23 -4.45 9.16 -4.56
CA THR A 23 -5.38 8.04 -4.44
C THR A 23 -6.08 7.80 -5.79
N PRO A 24 -5.96 6.60 -6.38
CA PRO A 24 -6.57 6.29 -7.68
C PRO A 24 -8.07 6.00 -7.57
N ASN A 25 -8.83 6.34 -8.61
CA ASN A 25 -10.25 6.06 -8.73
C ASN A 25 -10.52 4.90 -9.72
N PRO A 26 -11.62 4.13 -9.57
CA PRO A 26 -12.54 4.17 -8.43
C PRO A 26 -11.94 3.44 -7.22
N HIS A 27 -12.24 3.90 -6.02
CA HIS A 27 -11.89 3.23 -4.77
C HIS A 27 -13.08 3.24 -3.82
N ILE A 28 -13.03 2.40 -2.78
CA ILE A 28 -14.09 2.33 -1.77
C ILE A 28 -13.78 3.28 -0.61
N GLU A 29 -14.79 4.01 -0.14
CA GLU A 29 -14.67 4.92 0.99
C GLU A 29 -15.37 4.35 2.24
N PRO A 30 -14.83 4.56 3.46
CA PRO A 30 -13.57 5.24 3.74
C PRO A 30 -12.33 4.36 3.48
N MET A 31 -11.35 4.91 2.75
CA MET A 31 -9.98 4.38 2.63
C MET A 31 -9.02 5.10 3.59
N TRP A 32 -7.92 4.44 3.98
CA TRP A 32 -6.87 5.09 4.75
C TRP A 32 -6.30 6.31 4.00
N PRO A 33 -6.29 7.51 4.61
CA PRO A 33 -6.00 8.76 3.90
C PRO A 33 -4.54 8.95 3.49
N LYS A 34 -3.62 8.16 4.07
CA LYS A 34 -2.18 8.20 3.74
C LYS A 34 -1.71 6.89 3.13
N CYS A 35 -2.47 6.35 2.19
CA CYS A 35 -2.04 5.15 1.48
C CYS A 35 -0.92 5.46 0.49
N ILE A 36 0.14 4.66 0.50
CA ILE A 36 1.32 4.82 -0.37
C ILE A 36 1.48 3.69 -1.39
N LYS A 37 0.72 2.59 -1.25
CA LYS A 37 0.63 1.53 -2.25
C LYS A 37 -0.80 1.04 -2.37
N PHE A 38 -1.25 0.90 -3.63
CA PHE A 38 -2.58 0.44 -3.96
C PHE A 38 -2.53 -0.85 -4.77
N TYR A 39 -3.59 -1.63 -4.67
CA TYR A 39 -3.84 -2.80 -5.50
C TYR A 39 -5.20 -2.65 -6.18
N GLN A 40 -5.25 -2.78 -7.50
CA GLN A 40 -6.52 -2.82 -8.24
C GLN A 40 -7.05 -4.25 -8.23
N ALA A 41 -8.22 -4.45 -7.63
CA ALA A 41 -8.83 -5.77 -7.55
C ALA A 41 -9.16 -6.30 -8.96
N VAL A 42 -8.88 -7.58 -9.18
CA VAL A 42 -9.25 -8.29 -10.41
C VAL A 42 -10.49 -9.15 -10.18
N PRO A 43 -11.15 -9.65 -11.25
CA PRO A 43 -12.25 -10.60 -11.08
C PRO A 43 -11.84 -11.77 -10.18
N SER A 44 -12.79 -12.18 -9.32
CA SER A 44 -12.63 -13.25 -8.30
C SER A 44 -11.74 -12.91 -7.11
N ASP A 45 -11.22 -11.69 -6.99
CA ASP A 45 -10.60 -11.29 -5.72
C ASP A 45 -11.61 -11.25 -4.58
N THR A 46 -11.15 -11.75 -3.43
CA THR A 46 -11.79 -11.61 -2.13
C THR A 46 -10.89 -10.77 -1.24
N CYS A 47 -11.35 -10.38 -0.05
CA CYS A 47 -10.46 -9.73 0.91
C CYS A 47 -9.25 -10.60 1.24
N GLN A 48 -9.43 -11.92 1.42
CA GLN A 48 -8.33 -12.80 1.78
C GLN A 48 -7.30 -12.89 0.66
N THR A 49 -7.73 -13.15 -0.59
CA THR A 49 -6.79 -13.26 -1.71
C THR A 49 -6.06 -11.95 -1.99
N LEU A 50 -6.72 -10.81 -1.81
CA LEU A 50 -6.09 -9.49 -1.96
C LEU A 50 -5.04 -9.24 -0.86
N ALA A 51 -5.36 -9.58 0.39
CA ALA A 51 -4.43 -9.51 1.51
C ALA A 51 -3.19 -10.42 1.26
N ASP A 52 -3.42 -11.68 0.90
CA ASP A 52 -2.37 -12.66 0.61
C ASP A 52 -1.44 -12.20 -0.51
N LYS A 53 -2.00 -11.73 -1.64
CA LYS A 53 -1.23 -11.20 -2.79
C LYS A 53 -0.35 -10.01 -2.43
N ASN A 54 -0.70 -9.26 -1.38
CA ASN A 54 0.04 -8.09 -0.93
C ASN A 54 0.81 -8.33 0.37
N GLN A 55 0.80 -9.57 0.88
CA GLN A 55 1.55 -9.99 2.06
C GLN A 55 1.20 -9.16 3.31
N ILE A 56 -0.09 -8.83 3.48
CA ILE A 56 -0.63 -8.18 4.68
C ILE A 56 -1.69 -9.07 5.32
N ASP A 57 -1.95 -8.88 6.61
CA ASP A 57 -3.01 -9.61 7.28
C ASP A 57 -4.40 -9.14 6.83
N LEU A 58 -5.39 -10.03 6.86
CA LEU A 58 -6.78 -9.67 6.55
C LEU A 58 -7.28 -8.51 7.43
N ALA A 59 -6.90 -8.50 8.71
CA ALA A 59 -7.26 -7.44 9.65
C ALA A 59 -6.63 -6.09 9.27
N GLU A 60 -5.40 -6.11 8.75
CA GLU A 60 -4.74 -4.91 8.24
C GLU A 60 -5.44 -4.41 6.98
N LEU A 61 -5.72 -5.29 6.02
CA LEU A 61 -6.46 -4.92 4.81
C LEU A 61 -7.79 -4.24 5.13
N ILE A 62 -8.55 -4.80 6.08
CA ILE A 62 -9.83 -4.24 6.53
C ILE A 62 -9.64 -2.87 7.19
N SER A 63 -8.59 -2.71 8.00
CA SER A 63 -8.26 -1.44 8.66
C SER A 63 -7.92 -0.34 7.66
N LEU A 64 -7.21 -0.71 6.59
CA LEU A 64 -6.84 0.20 5.51
C LEU A 64 -8.01 0.55 4.57
N ASN A 65 -9.02 -0.31 4.50
CA ASN A 65 -10.15 -0.22 3.57
C ASN A 65 -11.48 -0.37 4.29
N ARG A 66 -11.74 0.51 5.26
CA ARG A 66 -12.93 0.46 6.13
C ARG A 66 -14.25 0.48 5.35
N GLY A 67 -14.27 1.07 4.16
CA GLY A 67 -15.40 1.04 3.23
C GLY A 67 -15.86 -0.37 2.84
N VAL A 68 -15.00 -1.38 2.96
CA VAL A 68 -15.37 -2.79 2.75
C VAL A 68 -16.46 -3.23 3.74
N GLY A 69 -16.50 -2.66 4.96
CA GLY A 69 -17.49 -3.03 5.97
C GLY A 69 -17.07 -4.17 6.90
N GLY A 70 -15.77 -4.30 7.17
CA GLY A 70 -15.24 -5.29 8.10
C GLY A 70 -15.30 -6.73 7.58
N LEU A 71 -15.21 -7.70 8.50
CA LEU A 71 -15.29 -9.13 8.17
C LEU A 71 -16.62 -9.51 7.50
N SER A 72 -17.73 -8.90 7.91
CA SER A 72 -19.05 -9.12 7.30
C SER A 72 -19.06 -8.69 5.85
N GLY A 73 -18.49 -7.52 5.55
CA GLY A 73 -18.35 -7.04 4.18
C GLY A 73 -17.44 -7.92 3.33
N CYS A 74 -16.32 -8.38 3.89
CA CYS A 74 -15.44 -9.34 3.22
C CYS A 74 -16.15 -10.65 2.90
N TYR A 75 -16.91 -11.21 3.83
CA TYR A 75 -17.68 -12.44 3.62
C TYR A 75 -18.78 -12.27 2.56
N ARG A 76 -19.34 -11.06 2.43
CA ARG A 76 -20.34 -10.70 1.41
C ARG A 76 -19.73 -10.37 0.05
N GLY A 77 -18.41 -10.41 -0.08
CA GLY A 77 -17.74 -10.11 -1.34
C GLY A 77 -17.69 -8.62 -1.67
N ASN A 78 -17.56 -7.72 -0.68
CA ASN A 78 -17.40 -6.28 -0.88
C ASN A 78 -16.01 -5.89 -1.42
N VAL A 79 -15.44 -6.71 -2.30
CA VAL A 79 -14.27 -6.41 -3.12
C VAL A 79 -14.75 -6.34 -4.57
N MET A 80 -14.67 -5.15 -5.17
CA MET A 80 -15.20 -4.86 -6.49
C MET A 80 -14.07 -4.91 -7.52
N ALA A 81 -14.20 -5.73 -8.55
CA ALA A 81 -13.23 -5.76 -9.64
C ALA A 81 -13.11 -4.36 -10.28
N GLY A 82 -11.87 -3.94 -10.54
CA GLY A 82 -11.53 -2.61 -11.06
C GLY A 82 -11.42 -1.51 -10.00
N TYR A 83 -11.80 -1.76 -8.74
CA TYR A 83 -11.59 -0.80 -7.65
C TYR A 83 -10.20 -0.92 -7.06
N TRP A 84 -9.67 0.21 -6.60
CA TRP A 84 -8.40 0.29 -5.90
C TRP A 84 -8.58 0.14 -4.40
N TYR A 85 -7.66 -0.61 -3.79
CA TYR A 85 -7.59 -0.88 -2.36
C TYR A 85 -6.22 -0.49 -1.83
N CYS A 86 -6.19 0.10 -0.64
CA CYS A 86 -4.96 0.40 0.05
C CYS A 86 -4.32 -0.88 0.59
N VAL A 87 -3.05 -1.09 0.28
CA VAL A 87 -2.28 -2.27 0.72
C VAL A 87 -0.97 -1.92 1.41
N LYS A 88 -0.64 -0.62 1.50
CA LYS A 88 0.43 -0.11 2.33
C LYS A 88 0.16 1.34 2.72
N PRO A 89 -0.04 1.66 4.01
CA PRO A 89 -0.10 3.04 4.49
C PRO A 89 1.32 3.63 4.67
N ASP A 90 1.40 4.95 4.74
CA ASP A 90 2.56 5.65 5.27
C ASP A 90 2.67 5.44 6.79
N GLY A 91 3.88 5.12 7.27
CA GLY A 91 4.20 5.05 8.70
C GLY A 91 3.73 3.83 9.48
N TRP A 92 3.28 2.76 8.82
CA TRP A 92 2.98 1.48 9.49
C TRP A 92 4.25 0.64 9.60
N LYS A 93 4.52 0.16 10.82
CA LYS A 93 5.70 -0.66 11.15
C LYS A 93 5.37 -2.13 11.08
#